data_AF-A0A9X9A637-F1
#
_entry.id   AF-A0A9X9A637-F1
#
_cell.length_a   1.000
_cell.length_b   1.000
_cell.length_c   1.000
_cell.angle_alpha   90.00
_cell.angle_beta   90.00
_cell.angle_gamma   90.00
#
_symmetry.space_group_name_H-M   'P 1'
#
loop_
_entity.id
_entity.type
_entity.pdbx_description
1 polymer ?
#
loop_
_entity_poly.entity_id
_entity_poly.type
_entity_poly.pdbx_seq_one_letter_code
_entity_poly.pdbx_strand_id
1 'polypeptide(L)'
;RSIRNIIWRTMFFFVLAIFVLVALIPWEEAGLTKSPFVAVFDNIGIPYAADIMNFVILTAVLSVANSGLYAATRMLWSLSKNEMAPAFLKKLSSRGIPLNALIMTIAISAFSLLTSVVAAETVYLWLISISGVITIIVWMSICVSQFFFRKHYLAEGGKLDDLKFRTPLYPLVPIL
;
A
#
# COMPACT_ATOMS: atom_id res chain seq x y z
N ARG A 1 -21.27 1.00 7.03
CA ARG A 1 -21.66 2.15 6.17
C ARG A 1 -20.48 3.08 5.86
N SER A 2 -19.65 3.47 6.85
CA SER A 2 -18.55 4.43 6.64
C SER A 2 -17.49 4.00 5.60
N ILE A 3 -17.17 2.70 5.52
CA ILE A 3 -16.17 2.17 4.57
C ILE A 3 -16.61 2.37 3.11
N ARG A 4 -17.90 2.23 2.81
CA ARG A 4 -18.41 2.32 1.42
C ARG A 4 -18.24 3.72 0.82
N ASN A 5 -18.37 4.77 1.64
CA ASN A 5 -18.19 6.15 1.20
C ASN A 5 -16.72 6.48 0.90
N ILE A 6 -15.78 5.87 1.65
CA ILE A 6 -14.35 6.07 1.41
C ILE A 6 -13.99 5.55 0.02
N ILE A 7 -14.48 4.37 -0.35
CA ILE A 7 -14.19 3.75 -1.65
C ILE A 7 -14.65 4.66 -2.81
N TRP A 8 -15.92 5.08 -2.80
CA TRP A 8 -16.47 5.91 -3.88
C TRP A 8 -15.76 7.25 -4.01
N ARG A 9 -15.47 7.89 -2.86
CA ARG A 9 -14.79 9.18 -2.83
C ARG A 9 -13.36 9.07 -3.35
N THR A 10 -12.61 8.07 -2.92
CA THR A 10 -11.23 7.83 -3.41
C THR A 10 -11.23 7.53 -4.90
N MET A 11 -12.14 6.67 -5.38
CA MET A 11 -12.28 6.38 -6.80
C MET A 11 -12.58 7.65 -7.60
N PHE A 12 -13.56 8.46 -7.16
CA PHE A 12 -13.93 9.70 -7.83
C PHE A 12 -12.76 10.69 -7.92
N PHE A 13 -12.08 10.96 -6.80
CA PHE A 13 -10.93 11.89 -6.81
C PHE A 13 -9.78 11.37 -7.65
N PHE A 14 -9.53 10.06 -7.63
CA PHE A 14 -8.46 9.45 -8.41
C PHE A 14 -8.73 9.56 -9.92
N VAL A 15 -9.93 9.18 -10.36
CA VAL A 15 -10.34 9.27 -11.78
C VAL A 15 -10.35 10.72 -12.25
N LEU A 16 -10.88 11.64 -11.45
CA LEU A 16 -10.89 13.06 -11.76
C LEU A 16 -9.47 13.63 -11.90
N ALA A 17 -8.57 13.27 -10.99
CA ALA A 17 -7.18 13.73 -11.03
C ALA A 17 -6.43 13.20 -12.27
N ILE A 18 -6.62 11.92 -12.61
CA ILE A 18 -6.04 11.34 -13.84
C ILE A 18 -6.62 11.99 -15.08
N PHE A 19 -7.93 12.23 -15.12
CA PHE A 19 -8.58 12.88 -16.25
C PHE A 19 -7.99 14.27 -16.52
N VAL A 20 -7.83 15.08 -15.46
CA VAL A 20 -7.22 16.41 -15.56
C VAL A 20 -5.76 16.31 -16.04
N LEU A 21 -5.01 15.34 -15.53
CA LEU A 21 -3.60 15.14 -15.88
C LEU A 21 -3.45 14.78 -17.37
N VAL A 22 -4.24 13.82 -17.87
CA VAL A 22 -4.20 13.40 -19.29
C VAL A 22 -4.71 14.50 -20.23
N ALA A 23 -5.64 15.35 -19.77
CA ALA A 23 -6.11 16.49 -20.56
C ALA A 23 -5.08 17.64 -20.67
N LEU A 24 -4.15 17.74 -19.72
CA LEU A 24 -3.18 18.84 -19.64
C LEU A 24 -1.77 18.47 -20.13
N ILE A 25 -1.36 17.21 -20.00
CA ILE A 25 -0.03 16.75 -20.43
C ILE A 25 -0.19 15.80 -21.62
N PRO A 26 0.43 16.09 -22.78
CA PRO A 26 0.52 15.15 -23.89
C PRO A 26 1.09 13.81 -23.41
N TRP A 27 0.43 12.71 -23.78
CA TRP A 27 0.81 11.36 -23.35
C TRP A 27 2.25 10.97 -23.70
N GLU A 28 2.86 11.64 -24.69
CA GLU A 28 4.26 11.44 -25.10
C GLU A 28 5.28 12.04 -24.12
N GLU A 29 4.91 13.08 -23.35
CA GLU A 29 5.79 13.77 -22.40
C GLU A 29 5.56 13.37 -20.93
N ALA A 30 4.51 12.61 -20.65
CA ALA A 30 4.07 12.24 -19.30
C ALA A 30 5.03 11.30 -18.53
N GLY A 31 6.18 10.92 -19.11
CA GLY A 31 7.11 9.94 -18.54
C GLY A 31 8.45 10.48 -18.07
N LEU A 32 8.78 11.76 -18.30
CA LEU A 32 10.15 12.25 -18.13
C LEU A 32 10.32 13.02 -16.81
N THR A 33 10.92 12.32 -15.84
CA THR A 33 11.68 12.80 -14.67
C THR A 33 11.00 13.70 -13.62
N LYS A 34 9.85 14.34 -13.86
CA LYS A 34 9.12 15.15 -12.87
C LYS A 34 7.73 14.60 -12.56
N SER A 35 7.23 14.90 -11.35
CA SER A 35 5.83 14.62 -11.00
C SER A 35 4.90 15.30 -12.01
N PRO A 36 3.97 14.58 -12.64
CA PRO A 36 3.12 15.14 -13.68
C PRO A 36 2.25 16.29 -13.15
N PHE A 37 1.87 16.28 -11.86
CA PHE A 37 1.20 17.42 -11.26
C PHE A 37 2.08 18.67 -11.23
N VAL A 38 3.37 18.52 -10.92
CA VAL A 38 4.32 19.64 -10.89
C VAL A 38 4.57 20.15 -12.31
N ALA A 39 4.69 19.25 -13.28
CA ALA A 39 4.83 19.60 -14.69
C ALA A 39 3.62 20.39 -15.23
N VAL A 40 2.39 20.08 -14.79
CA VAL A 40 1.20 20.88 -15.12
C VAL A 40 1.34 22.32 -14.61
N PHE A 41 1.73 22.51 -13.35
CA PHE A 41 1.87 23.86 -12.77
C PHE A 41 3.05 24.65 -13.33
N ASP A 42 4.14 23.97 -13.71
CA ASP A 42 5.25 24.57 -14.45
C ASP A 42 4.78 25.11 -15.82
N ASN A 43 3.90 24.38 -16.53
CA ASN A 43 3.39 24.77 -17.86
C ASN A 43 2.32 25.88 -17.82
N ILE A 44 1.52 25.98 -16.75
CA ILE A 44 0.48 27.01 -16.61
C ILE A 44 1.10 28.39 -16.30
N GLY A 45 2.39 28.46 -15.93
CA GLY A 45 3.13 29.72 -15.77
C GLY A 45 2.81 30.48 -14.48
N ILE A 46 2.20 29.82 -13.48
CA ILE A 46 1.95 30.43 -12.17
C ILE A 46 3.25 30.33 -11.35
N PRO A 47 3.90 31.46 -11.01
CA PRO A 47 5.12 31.44 -10.22
C PRO A 47 4.85 30.79 -8.84
N TYR A 48 5.81 29.98 -8.36
CA TYR A 48 5.76 29.24 -7.08
C TYR A 48 4.74 28.09 -6.97
N ALA A 49 3.83 27.90 -7.93
CA ALA A 49 2.82 26.84 -7.84
C ALA A 49 3.44 25.43 -7.84
N ALA A 50 4.49 25.23 -8.64
CA ALA A 50 5.25 23.98 -8.70
C ALA A 50 5.95 23.65 -7.37
N ASP A 51 6.54 24.64 -6.70
CA ASP A 51 7.22 24.46 -5.42
C ASP A 51 6.24 24.12 -4.30
N ILE A 52 5.08 24.79 -4.27
CA ILE A 52 3.99 24.46 -3.33
C ILE A 52 3.53 23.02 -3.53
N MET A 53 3.36 22.59 -4.78
CA MET A 53 2.97 21.22 -5.09
C MET A 53 4.02 20.19 -4.71
N ASN A 54 5.30 20.47 -4.95
CA ASN A 54 6.41 19.64 -4.46
C ASN A 54 6.36 19.50 -2.93
N PHE A 55 6.16 20.60 -2.21
CA PHE A 55 6.03 20.59 -0.75
C PHE A 55 4.87 19.71 -0.27
N VAL A 56 3.70 19.82 -0.91
CA VAL A 56 2.53 18.97 -0.63
C VAL A 56 2.84 17.50 -0.90
N ILE A 57 3.46 17.18 -2.03
CA ILE A 57 3.82 15.80 -2.41
C ILE A 57 4.80 15.20 -1.39
N LEU A 58 5.86 15.93 -1.05
CA LEU A 58 6.86 15.47 -0.08
C LEU A 58 6.24 15.22 1.31
N THR A 59 5.36 16.12 1.75
CA THR A 59 4.64 15.97 3.02
C THR A 59 3.71 14.75 3.00
N ALA A 60 3.00 14.53 1.89
CA ALA A 60 2.14 13.37 1.71
C ALA A 60 2.94 12.05 1.71
N VAL A 61 4.07 12.00 0.99
CA VAL A 61 4.95 10.83 0.95
C VAL A 61 5.52 10.51 2.34
N LEU A 62 5.97 11.52 3.08
CA LEU A 62 6.45 11.35 4.46
C LEU A 62 5.35 10.80 5.39
N SER A 63 4.11 11.29 5.25
CA SER A 63 2.97 10.81 6.02
C SER A 63 2.65 9.33 5.74
N VAL A 64 2.65 8.95 4.46
CA VAL A 64 2.45 7.56 4.04
C VAL A 64 3.60 6.67 4.51
N ALA A 65 4.85 7.13 4.42
CA ALA A 65 6.02 6.39 4.89
C ALA A 65 5.95 6.08 6.38
N ASN A 66 5.55 7.05 7.23
CA ASN A 66 5.38 6.82 8.67
C ASN A 66 4.29 5.77 8.97
N SER A 67 3.14 5.88 8.28
CA SER A 67 2.03 4.93 8.45
C SER A 67 2.38 3.53 7.95
N GLY A 68 3.09 3.44 6.83
CA GLY A 68 3.59 2.19 6.25
C GLY A 68 4.61 1.50 7.16
N LEU A 69 5.56 2.25 7.71
CA LEU A 69 6.57 1.73 8.63
C LEU A 69 5.94 1.21 9.93
N TYR A 70 4.95 1.92 10.47
CA TYR A 70 4.15 1.47 11.61
C TYR A 70 3.41 0.16 11.30
N ALA A 71 2.74 0.08 10.15
CA ALA A 71 1.99 -1.11 9.73
C ALA A 71 2.91 -2.32 9.56
N ALA A 72 4.05 -2.17 8.88
CA ALA A 72 5.04 -3.22 8.67
C ALA A 72 5.62 -3.72 10.01
N THR A 73 5.96 -2.80 10.91
CA THR A 73 6.47 -3.10 12.25
C THR A 73 5.46 -3.96 13.06
N ARG A 74 4.18 -3.59 13.02
CA ARG A 74 3.10 -4.31 13.71
C ARG A 74 2.79 -5.66 13.06
N MET A 75 2.87 -5.75 11.73
CA MET A 75 2.71 -7.01 11.01
C MET A 75 3.82 -7.99 11.39
N LEU A 76 5.07 -7.55 11.39
CA LEU A 76 6.23 -8.35 11.81
C LEU A 76 6.12 -8.80 13.27
N TRP A 77 5.68 -7.90 14.16
CA TRP A 77 5.36 -8.26 15.55
C TRP A 77 4.25 -9.32 15.64
N SER A 78 3.16 -9.18 14.86
CA SER A 78 2.06 -10.15 14.85
C SER A 78 2.51 -11.53 14.37
N LEU A 79 3.40 -11.60 13.38
CA LEU A 79 4.00 -12.85 12.92
C LEU A 79 4.85 -13.50 14.01
N SER A 80 5.66 -12.71 14.73
CA SER A 80 6.50 -13.20 15.83
C SER A 80 5.68 -13.70 17.03
N LYS A 81 4.48 -13.16 17.24
CA LYS A 81 3.56 -13.60 18.28
C LYS A 81 2.95 -14.98 17.97
N ASN A 82 2.75 -15.28 16.70
CA ASN A 82 2.24 -16.56 16.20
C ASN A 82 3.38 -17.55 15.87
N GLU A 83 4.59 -17.34 16.40
CA GLU A 83 5.77 -18.20 16.21
C GLU A 83 6.23 -18.36 14.74
N MET A 84 5.74 -17.50 13.84
CA MET A 84 6.12 -17.47 12.42
C MET A 84 7.34 -16.57 12.13
N ALA A 85 7.87 -15.88 13.13
CA ALA A 85 9.06 -15.04 13.03
C ALA A 85 9.90 -15.12 14.31
N PRO A 86 11.19 -14.73 14.28
CA PRO A 86 12.09 -14.86 15.41
C PRO A 86 11.53 -14.31 16.73
N ALA A 87 11.67 -15.08 17.80
CA ALA A 87 11.06 -14.77 19.10
C ALA A 87 11.53 -13.43 19.70
N PHE A 88 12.68 -12.89 19.30
CA PHE A 88 13.14 -11.58 19.77
C PHE A 88 12.29 -10.41 19.25
N LEU A 89 11.55 -10.59 18.16
CA LEU A 89 10.68 -9.58 17.55
C LEU A 89 9.37 -9.36 18.30
N LYS A 90 8.97 -10.32 19.15
CA LYS A 90 7.71 -10.25 19.93
C LYS A 90 7.80 -9.32 21.14
N LYS A 91 9.02 -8.93 21.54
CA LYS A 91 9.27 -8.12 22.74
C LYS A 91 8.74 -6.68 22.55
N LEU A 92 7.89 -6.25 23.47
CA LEU A 92 7.35 -4.89 23.54
C LEU A 92 8.15 -4.04 24.53
N SER A 93 8.29 -2.74 24.23
CA SER A 93 8.80 -1.75 25.19
C SER A 93 7.72 -1.40 26.23
N SER A 94 8.11 -0.67 27.30
CA SER A 94 7.17 -0.16 28.31
C SER A 94 6.05 0.72 27.75
N ARG A 95 6.25 1.30 26.55
CA ARG A 95 5.26 2.11 25.83
C ARG A 95 4.41 1.30 24.84
N GLY A 96 4.50 -0.04 24.85
CA GLY A 96 3.72 -0.92 23.97
C GLY A 96 4.17 -0.92 22.50
N ILE A 97 5.42 -0.50 22.24
CA ILE A 97 6.01 -0.42 20.90
C ILE A 97 6.97 -1.61 20.71
N PRO A 98 6.84 -2.41 19.64
CA PRO A 98 7.77 -3.51 19.35
C PRO A 98 9.07 -2.95 18.76
N LEU A 99 9.98 -2.54 19.65
CA LEU A 99 11.20 -1.78 19.30
C LEU A 99 12.15 -2.58 18.40
N ASN A 100 12.27 -3.89 18.63
CA ASN A 100 13.13 -4.77 17.83
C ASN A 100 12.61 -4.92 16.39
N ALA A 101 11.30 -5.05 16.23
CA ALA A 101 10.65 -5.07 14.91
C ALA A 101 10.80 -3.71 14.21
N LEU A 102 10.63 -2.61 14.94
CA LEU A 102 10.80 -1.26 14.41
C LEU A 102 12.21 -1.02 13.86
N ILE A 103 13.24 -1.35 14.64
CA ILE A 103 14.65 -1.19 14.23
C ILE A 103 14.94 -2.03 12.99
N MET A 104 14.46 -3.28 12.95
CA MET A 104 14.63 -4.14 11.78
C MET A 104 13.97 -3.56 10.53
N THR A 105 12.72 -3.08 10.64
CA THR A 105 12.01 -2.45 9.52
C THR A 105 12.72 -1.19 9.02
N ILE A 106 13.23 -0.35 9.93
CA ILE A 106 14.02 0.84 9.59
C ILE A 106 15.34 0.43 8.92
N ALA A 107 16.05 -0.57 9.45
CA ALA A 107 17.32 -1.05 8.89
C ALA A 107 17.14 -1.57 7.46
N ILE A 108 16.11 -2.37 7.20
CA ILE A 108 15.78 -2.86 5.85
C ILE A 108 15.43 -1.69 4.92
N SER A 109 14.63 -0.73 5.40
CA SER A 109 14.26 0.45 4.62
C SER A 109 15.49 1.31 4.26
N ALA A 110 16.41 1.51 5.22
CA ALA A 110 17.66 2.23 5.01
C ALA A 110 18.58 1.49 4.03
N PHE A 111 18.65 0.15 4.12
CA PHE A 111 19.41 -0.66 3.19
C PHE A 111 18.89 -0.53 1.75
N SER A 112 17.55 -0.50 1.59
CA SER A 112 16.91 -0.25 0.29
C SER A 112 17.25 1.12 -0.29
N LEU A 113 17.46 2.15 0.56
CA LEU A 113 17.87 3.47 0.11
C LEU A 113 19.32 3.49 -0.36
N LEU A 114 20.23 2.77 0.32
CA LEU A 114 21.63 2.67 -0.10
C LEU A 114 21.78 2.08 -1.51
N THR A 115 20.82 1.23 -1.90
CA THR A 115 20.85 0.60 -3.22
C THR A 115 20.59 1.59 -4.37
N SER A 116 20.05 2.78 -4.09
CA SER A 116 19.91 3.88 -5.07
C SER A 116 21.26 4.46 -5.53
N VAL A 117 22.35 4.24 -4.80
CA VAL A 117 23.68 4.82 -5.12
C VAL A 117 24.49 3.92 -6.07
N VAL A 118 24.27 2.61 -6.06
CA VAL A 118 25.11 1.63 -6.78
C VAL A 118 24.55 1.29 -8.17
N ALA A 119 23.22 1.26 -8.34
CA ALA A 119 22.55 1.10 -9.64
C ALA A 119 21.07 1.52 -9.54
N ALA A 120 20.81 2.83 -9.55
CA ALA A 120 19.50 3.41 -9.26
C ALA A 120 18.36 2.79 -10.10
N GLU A 121 18.53 2.69 -11.41
CA GLU A 121 17.45 2.25 -12.31
C GLU A 121 17.17 0.75 -12.22
N THR A 122 18.20 -0.09 -12.29
CA THR A 122 18.00 -1.54 -12.32
C THR A 122 17.42 -2.03 -11.00
N VAL A 123 17.96 -1.56 -9.87
CA VAL A 123 17.48 -1.95 -8.54
C VAL A 123 16.08 -1.44 -8.30
N TYR A 124 15.79 -0.20 -8.69
CA TYR A 124 14.44 0.36 -8.60
C TYR A 124 13.42 -0.50 -9.36
N LEU A 125 13.75 -0.89 -10.59
CA LEU A 125 12.92 -1.80 -11.38
C LEU A 125 12.74 -3.16 -10.69
N TRP A 126 13.79 -3.74 -10.10
CA TRP A 126 13.70 -4.99 -9.33
C TRP A 126 12.79 -4.85 -8.11
N LEU A 127 12.97 -3.80 -7.31
CA LEU A 127 12.19 -3.55 -6.10
C LEU A 127 10.70 -3.39 -6.41
N ILE A 128 10.37 -2.61 -7.44
CA ILE A 128 8.97 -2.42 -7.87
C ILE A 128 8.39 -3.72 -8.43
N SER A 129 9.15 -4.43 -9.27
CA SER A 129 8.67 -5.68 -9.88
C SER A 129 8.37 -6.73 -8.82
N ILE A 130 9.29 -6.94 -7.87
CA ILE A 130 9.11 -7.88 -6.75
C ILE A 130 7.92 -7.46 -5.88
N SER A 131 7.83 -6.17 -5.53
CA SER A 131 6.71 -5.64 -4.73
C SER A 131 5.35 -5.85 -5.42
N GLY A 132 5.29 -5.65 -6.75
CA GLY A 132 4.10 -5.90 -7.55
C GLY A 132 3.68 -7.37 -7.51
N VAL A 133 4.62 -8.29 -7.72
CA VAL A 133 4.35 -9.74 -7.68
C VAL A 133 3.91 -10.18 -6.27
N ILE A 134 4.59 -9.72 -5.21
CA ILE A 134 4.20 -10.00 -3.81
C ILE A 134 2.77 -9.51 -3.56
N THR A 135 2.43 -8.31 -4.03
CA THR A 135 1.08 -7.75 -3.86
C THR A 135 0.04 -8.66 -4.50
N ILE A 136 0.25 -9.10 -5.73
CA ILE A 136 -0.67 -10.01 -6.42
C ILE A 136 -0.83 -11.34 -5.64
N ILE A 137 0.27 -11.93 -5.17
CA ILE A 137 0.26 -13.16 -4.37
C ILE A 137 -0.54 -12.97 -3.07
N VAL A 138 -0.34 -11.86 -2.36
CA VAL A 138 -1.06 -11.56 -1.11
C VAL A 138 -2.56 -11.47 -1.38
N TRP A 139 -2.97 -10.76 -2.44
CA TRP A 139 -4.39 -10.60 -2.77
C TRP A 139 -5.02 -11.92 -3.21
N MET A 140 -4.33 -12.72 -4.01
CA MET A 140 -4.79 -14.08 -4.35
C MET A 140 -4.93 -14.96 -3.11
N SER A 141 -3.97 -14.92 -2.18
CA SER A 141 -4.04 -15.66 -0.92
C SER A 141 -5.26 -15.25 -0.08
N ILE A 142 -5.59 -13.96 -0.05
CA ILE A 142 -6.80 -13.45 0.63
C ILE A 142 -8.06 -14.00 -0.03
N CYS A 143 -8.17 -13.95 -1.36
CA CYS A 143 -9.31 -14.49 -2.11
C CYS A 143 -9.47 -16.00 -1.88
N VAL A 144 -8.39 -16.76 -1.96
CA VAL A 144 -8.36 -18.21 -1.69
C VAL A 144 -8.76 -18.51 -0.25
N SER A 145 -8.22 -17.77 0.72
CA SER A 145 -8.59 -17.92 2.14
C SER A 145 -10.07 -17.65 2.38
N GLN A 146 -10.63 -16.62 1.74
CA GLN A 146 -12.07 -16.32 1.79
C GLN A 146 -12.91 -17.43 1.15
N PHE A 147 -12.46 -17.98 0.02
CA PHE A 147 -13.14 -19.08 -0.65
C PHE A 147 -13.21 -20.33 0.25
N PHE A 148 -12.08 -20.77 0.80
CA PHE A 148 -12.02 -21.93 1.67
C PHE A 148 -12.67 -21.70 3.03
N PHE A 149 -12.58 -20.49 3.61
CA PHE A 149 -13.20 -20.17 4.89
C PHE A 149 -14.71 -20.42 4.85
N ARG A 150 -15.41 -19.94 3.81
CA ARG A 150 -16.86 -20.14 3.70
C ARG A 150 -17.23 -21.60 3.46
N LYS A 151 -16.40 -22.36 2.72
CA LYS A 151 -16.61 -23.80 2.52
C LYS A 151 -16.49 -24.58 3.83
N HIS A 152 -15.45 -24.31 4.63
CA HIS A 152 -15.24 -24.96 5.92
C HIS A 152 -16.29 -24.53 6.95
N TYR A 153 -16.61 -23.24 7.01
CA TYR A 153 -17.62 -22.71 7.93
C TYR A 153 -19.01 -23.33 7.72
N LEU A 154 -19.42 -23.57 6.47
CA LEU A 154 -20.67 -24.26 6.16
C LEU A 154 -20.58 -25.76 6.47
N ALA A 155 -19.43 -26.39 6.25
CA ALA A 155 -19.21 -27.81 6.56
C ALA A 155 -19.22 -28.10 8.06
N GLU A 156 -18.77 -27.14 8.90
CA GLU A 156 -18.81 -27.21 10.37
C GLU A 156 -20.20 -26.90 10.95
N GLY A 157 -21.21 -26.70 10.11
CA GLY A 157 -22.60 -26.44 10.53
C GLY A 157 -22.92 -24.97 10.80
N GLY A 158 -22.03 -24.04 10.45
CA GLY A 158 -22.26 -22.60 10.55
C GLY A 158 -23.35 -22.13 9.58
N LYS A 159 -24.23 -21.24 10.03
CA LYS A 159 -25.29 -20.65 9.19
C LYS A 159 -24.80 -19.34 8.58
N LEU A 160 -25.18 -19.08 7.32
CA LEU A 160 -24.84 -17.81 6.65
C LEU A 160 -25.39 -16.57 7.36
N ASP A 161 -26.42 -16.75 8.20
CA ASP A 161 -27.05 -15.69 8.98
C ASP A 161 -26.20 -15.19 10.15
N ASP A 162 -25.27 -16.02 10.65
CA ASP A 162 -24.37 -15.67 11.74
C ASP A 162 -23.14 -14.87 11.26
N LEU A 163 -22.93 -14.79 9.93
CA LEU A 163 -21.85 -14.01 9.35
C LEU A 163 -22.16 -12.52 9.43
N LYS A 164 -21.34 -11.79 10.22
CA LYS A 164 -21.40 -10.33 10.38
C LYS A 164 -21.32 -9.56 9.05
N PHE A 165 -20.72 -10.16 8.01
CA PHE A 165 -20.69 -9.62 6.67
C PHE A 165 -20.80 -10.74 5.64
N ARG A 166 -21.86 -10.72 4.84
CA ARG A 166 -22.04 -11.65 3.72
C ARG A 166 -21.39 -11.07 2.48
N THR A 167 -20.43 -11.79 1.92
CA THR A 167 -19.86 -11.46 0.62
C THR A 167 -20.95 -11.60 -0.47
N PRO A 168 -21.33 -10.50 -1.14
CA PRO A 168 -22.25 -10.59 -2.27
C PRO A 168 -21.59 -11.41 -3.39
N LEU A 169 -22.38 -12.13 -4.18
CA LEU A 169 -21.93 -12.87 -5.38
C LEU A 169 -20.86 -13.97 -5.12
N TYR A 170 -20.83 -14.58 -3.94
CA TYR A 170 -20.05 -15.82 -3.73
C TYR A 170 -20.64 -16.98 -4.54
N PRO A 171 -19.84 -17.85 -5.20
CA PRO A 171 -18.37 -17.90 -5.19
C PRO A 171 -17.68 -17.11 -6.32
N LEU A 172 -18.39 -16.31 -7.12
CA LEU A 172 -17.78 -15.58 -8.25
C LEU A 172 -16.74 -14.55 -7.78
N VAL A 173 -17.03 -13.78 -6.72
CA VAL A 173 -16.15 -12.70 -6.25
C VAL A 173 -14.78 -13.17 -5.73
N PRO A 174 -14.65 -14.31 -5.03
CA PRO A 174 -13.33 -14.85 -4.66
C PRO A 174 -12.59 -15.62 -5.76
N ILE A 175 -13.26 -16.00 -6.85
CA ILE A 175 -12.65 -16.77 -7.95
C ILE A 175 -12.14 -15.85 -9.07
N LEU A 176 -12.82 -14.72 -9.32
CA LEU A 176 -12.41 -13.64 -10.23
C LEU A 176 -11.29 -12.79 -9.62
#